data_AF-A0A1F2QQM9-F1
#
_entry.id   AF-A0A1F2QQM9-F1
#
_cell.length_a   1.000
_cell.length_b   1.000
_cell.length_c   1.000
_cell.angle_alpha   90.00
_cell.angle_beta   90.00
_cell.angle_gamma   90.00
#
_symmetry.space_group_name_H-M   'P 1'
#
loop_
_entity.id
_entity.type
_entity.pdbx_description
1 polymer ?
#
loop_
_entity_poly.entity_id
_entity_poly.type
_entity_poly.pdbx_seq_one_letter_code
_entity_poly.pdbx_strand_id
1 'polypeptide(L)'
;MAGATGLEIERAMVTRLTAYLLLAVMAAGAAAPPKKPKGEGTLPDELLQIAKELGCGPVPGFYDRPGMVDPPYLYGWLPRDKEETAAFWCHRDDENKPYLLVFVEGLGSGQEGSVTSTLAWSDYPGGLSLFDIENVVGWYDSEGARLTNSERLPLSEFYYVDTRKPGPKGRTTEYRPLQESYDGIITLYYRDGDRWLFVSFD
;
A
#
# COMPACT_ATOMS: atom_id res chain seq x y z
N MET A 1 -92.85 -7.63 5.09
CA MET A 1 -92.02 -7.44 6.29
C MET A 1 -90.65 -7.97 5.97
N ALA A 2 -89.65 -7.10 6.03
CA ALA A 2 -88.33 -7.28 5.43
C ALA A 2 -87.39 -8.10 6.31
N GLY A 3 -86.69 -9.06 5.70
CA GLY A 3 -85.49 -9.70 6.25
C GLY A 3 -84.31 -9.33 5.36
N ALA A 4 -83.31 -8.66 5.93
CA ALA A 4 -82.01 -8.44 5.29
C ALA A 4 -81.00 -9.36 5.98
N THR A 5 -80.47 -10.29 5.18
CA THR A 5 -79.56 -11.36 5.51
C THR A 5 -78.11 -10.86 5.60
N GLY A 6 -77.42 -11.26 6.67
CA GLY A 6 -76.02 -10.95 6.95
C GLY A 6 -75.06 -11.70 6.04
N LEU A 7 -74.79 -11.16 4.86
CA LEU A 7 -73.88 -11.78 3.87
C LEU A 7 -72.91 -10.79 3.19
N GLU A 8 -72.77 -9.56 3.71
CA GLU A 8 -71.88 -8.55 3.11
C GLU A 8 -70.67 -8.14 3.98
N ILE A 9 -70.54 -8.65 5.21
CA ILE A 9 -69.46 -8.19 6.11
C ILE A 9 -68.16 -9.01 5.97
N GLU A 10 -68.20 -10.24 5.43
CA GLU A 10 -67.01 -11.11 5.39
C GLU A 10 -66.05 -10.85 4.21
N ARG A 11 -66.48 -10.16 3.14
CA ARG A 11 -65.64 -9.96 1.95
C ARG A 11 -64.56 -8.87 2.08
N ALA A 12 -64.61 -8.03 3.12
CA ALA A 12 -63.67 -6.92 3.28
C ALA A 12 -62.39 -7.27 4.08
N MET A 13 -62.37 -8.39 4.83
CA MET A 13 -61.24 -8.74 5.69
C MET A 13 -60.16 -9.59 5.01
N VAL A 14 -60.52 -10.40 4.01
CA VAL A 14 -59.58 -11.36 3.39
C VAL A 14 -58.57 -10.66 2.46
N THR A 15 -58.95 -9.53 1.85
CA THR A 15 -58.11 -8.80 0.88
C THR A 15 -57.04 -7.92 1.54
N ARG A 16 -57.19 -7.57 2.81
CA ARG A 16 -56.19 -6.76 3.55
C ARG A 16 -55.12 -7.61 4.22
N LEU A 17 -55.40 -8.86 4.60
CA LEU A 17 -54.38 -9.73 5.21
C LEU A 17 -53.37 -10.31 4.20
N THR A 18 -53.76 -10.52 2.94
CA THR A 18 -52.85 -11.02 1.89
C THR A 18 -51.87 -9.95 1.39
N ALA A 19 -52.23 -8.67 1.47
CA ALA A 19 -51.33 -7.56 1.09
C ALA A 19 -50.19 -7.33 2.11
N TYR A 20 -50.42 -7.58 3.41
CA TYR A 20 -49.38 -7.43 4.43
C TYR A 20 -48.41 -8.61 4.49
N LEU A 21 -48.83 -9.82 4.09
CA LEU A 21 -47.93 -10.97 4.07
C LEU A 21 -46.90 -10.92 2.92
N LEU A 22 -47.23 -10.24 1.81
CA LEU A 22 -46.32 -10.05 0.67
C LEU A 22 -45.27 -8.95 0.89
N LEU A 23 -45.50 -7.99 1.81
CA LEU A 23 -44.49 -6.98 2.15
C LEU A 23 -43.47 -7.44 3.21
N ALA A 24 -43.79 -8.46 4.01
CA ALA A 24 -42.91 -8.93 5.08
C ALA A 24 -41.77 -9.86 4.61
N VAL A 25 -41.84 -10.40 3.40
CA VAL A 25 -40.84 -11.36 2.87
C VAL A 25 -39.62 -10.67 2.21
N MET A 26 -39.70 -9.36 1.93
CA MET A 26 -38.59 -8.63 1.28
C MET A 26 -37.51 -8.12 2.26
N ALA A 27 -37.73 -8.21 3.57
CA ALA A 27 -36.83 -7.62 4.57
C ALA A 27 -35.72 -8.56 5.07
N ALA A 28 -35.71 -9.85 4.71
CA ALA A 28 -34.77 -10.85 5.24
C ALA A 28 -33.59 -11.20 4.30
N GLY A 29 -33.43 -10.46 3.20
CA GLY A 29 -32.44 -10.75 2.16
C GLY A 29 -31.28 -9.78 2.06
N ALA A 30 -31.08 -8.88 3.03
CA ALA A 30 -29.87 -8.05 3.08
C ALA A 30 -28.70 -8.94 3.48
N ALA A 31 -28.15 -9.69 2.51
CA ALA A 31 -26.85 -10.31 2.65
C ALA A 31 -25.90 -9.24 3.16
N ALA A 32 -25.24 -9.49 4.30
CA ALA A 32 -24.21 -8.59 4.80
C ALA A 32 -23.27 -8.27 3.62
N PRO A 33 -22.90 -6.99 3.41
CA PRO A 33 -21.97 -6.65 2.35
C PRO A 33 -20.77 -7.59 2.47
N PRO A 34 -20.30 -8.19 1.36
CA PRO A 34 -19.18 -9.11 1.41
C PRO A 34 -18.08 -8.44 2.22
N LYS A 35 -17.59 -9.12 3.27
CA LYS A 35 -16.44 -8.64 4.02
C LYS A 35 -15.35 -8.42 2.99
N LYS A 36 -15.03 -7.14 2.74
CA LYS A 36 -13.91 -6.78 1.89
C LYS A 36 -12.71 -7.61 2.34
N PRO A 37 -12.05 -8.35 1.42
CA PRO A 37 -10.79 -9.02 1.72
C PRO A 37 -9.92 -8.12 2.59
N LYS A 38 -9.36 -8.66 3.68
CA LYS A 38 -8.44 -7.91 4.52
C LYS A 38 -7.27 -7.42 3.64
N GLY A 39 -7.17 -6.12 3.41
CA GLY A 39 -6.20 -5.50 2.49
C GLY A 39 -6.79 -4.81 1.26
N GLU A 40 -8.10 -4.95 0.99
CA GLU A 40 -8.76 -4.12 -0.03
C GLU A 40 -8.72 -2.64 0.38
N GLY A 41 -8.05 -1.82 -0.42
CA GLY A 41 -7.95 -0.36 -0.22
C GLY A 41 -6.65 0.15 0.40
N THR A 42 -5.61 -0.68 0.53
CA THR A 42 -4.28 -0.20 0.96
C THR A 42 -3.45 0.36 -0.19
N LEU A 43 -3.78 0.00 -1.44
CA LEU A 43 -3.19 0.56 -2.65
C LEU A 43 -4.24 1.34 -3.46
N PRO A 44 -3.86 2.48 -4.07
CA PRO A 44 -4.62 3.16 -5.12
C PRO A 44 -4.92 2.22 -6.30
N ASP A 45 -6.04 2.46 -7.00
CA ASP A 45 -6.55 1.55 -8.04
C ASP A 45 -5.55 1.34 -9.18
N GLU A 46 -4.82 2.38 -9.57
CA GLU A 46 -3.78 2.31 -10.60
C GLU A 46 -2.59 1.44 -10.19
N LEU A 47 -2.13 1.56 -8.93
CA LEU A 47 -1.03 0.73 -8.42
C LEU A 47 -1.49 -0.72 -8.18
N LEU A 48 -2.76 -0.90 -7.80
CA LEU A 48 -3.39 -2.21 -7.68
C LEU A 48 -3.48 -2.92 -9.03
N GLN A 49 -3.76 -2.20 -10.12
CA GLN A 49 -3.78 -2.76 -11.46
C GLN A 49 -2.37 -3.26 -11.87
N ILE A 50 -1.34 -2.43 -11.66
CA ILE A 50 0.06 -2.82 -11.90
C ILE A 50 0.44 -4.02 -11.04
N ALA A 51 0.04 -4.05 -9.77
CA ALA A 51 0.30 -5.17 -8.86
C ALA A 51 -0.29 -6.49 -9.42
N LYS A 52 -1.54 -6.46 -9.89
CA LYS A 52 -2.20 -7.64 -10.48
C LYS A 52 -1.47 -8.15 -11.72
N GLU A 53 -1.00 -7.25 -12.57
CA GLU A 53 -0.22 -7.61 -13.77
C GLU A 53 1.12 -8.27 -13.42
N LEU A 54 1.71 -7.89 -12.29
CA LEU A 54 2.90 -8.53 -11.72
C LEU A 54 2.60 -9.84 -10.96
N GLY A 55 1.33 -10.26 -10.88
CA GLY A 55 0.92 -11.44 -10.12
C GLY A 55 1.00 -11.25 -8.60
N CYS A 56 0.89 -10.01 -8.12
CA CYS A 56 0.83 -9.68 -6.70
C CYS A 56 -0.46 -8.91 -6.35
N GLY A 57 -0.71 -8.73 -5.05
CA GLY A 57 -1.85 -8.00 -4.53
C GLY A 57 -1.49 -7.13 -3.33
N PRO A 58 -2.47 -6.44 -2.73
CA PRO A 58 -2.25 -5.64 -1.53
C PRO A 58 -1.61 -6.45 -0.40
N VAL A 59 -0.75 -5.82 0.40
CA VAL A 59 -0.17 -6.47 1.59
C VAL A 59 -1.29 -6.76 2.61
N PRO A 60 -1.55 -8.04 2.95
CA PRO A 60 -2.64 -8.38 3.84
C PRO A 60 -2.46 -7.78 5.24
N GLY A 61 -3.50 -7.10 5.73
CA GLY A 61 -3.50 -6.52 7.07
C GLY A 61 -2.43 -5.46 7.31
N PHE A 62 -1.99 -4.73 6.28
CA PHE A 62 -0.93 -3.71 6.39
C PHE A 62 -1.12 -2.78 7.59
N TYR A 63 -2.31 -2.17 7.72
CA TYR A 63 -2.64 -1.26 8.83
C TYR A 63 -3.12 -1.97 10.10
N ASP A 64 -3.22 -3.31 10.11
CA ASP A 64 -3.59 -4.06 11.32
C ASP A 64 -2.40 -4.17 12.30
N ARG A 65 -1.18 -3.85 11.86
CA ARG A 65 0.03 -3.91 12.71
C ARG A 65 0.20 -2.61 13.52
N PRO A 66 0.50 -2.71 14.83
CA PRO A 66 0.83 -1.55 15.65
C PRO A 66 2.00 -0.75 15.06
N GLY A 67 1.94 0.57 15.15
CA GLY A 67 3.01 1.46 14.68
C GLY A 67 3.02 1.75 13.18
N MET A 68 2.11 1.19 12.39
CA MET A 68 1.98 1.54 10.97
C MET A 68 1.27 2.88 10.79
N VAL A 69 2.02 3.89 10.38
CA VAL A 69 1.53 5.25 10.09
C VAL A 69 1.60 5.53 8.60
N ASP A 70 2.77 5.34 8.01
CA ASP A 70 3.00 5.60 6.59
C ASP A 70 2.33 4.54 5.71
N PRO A 71 1.82 4.91 4.52
CA PRO A 71 1.17 3.97 3.59
C PRO A 71 2.15 2.98 2.96
N PRO A 72 1.68 1.85 2.40
CA PRO A 72 2.53 0.90 1.68
C PRO A 72 2.93 1.39 0.29
N TYR A 73 2.72 2.66 -0.04
CA TYR A 73 3.01 3.26 -1.32
C TYR A 73 3.46 4.71 -1.16
N LEU A 74 4.17 5.23 -2.15
CA LEU A 74 4.65 6.60 -2.21
C LEU A 74 4.60 7.07 -3.66
N TYR A 75 4.04 8.25 -3.92
CA TYR A 75 4.21 8.95 -5.18
C TYR A 75 5.41 9.91 -5.12
N GLY A 76 6.04 10.15 -6.26
CA GLY A 76 7.12 11.11 -6.41
C GLY A 76 8.43 10.73 -5.74
N TRP A 77 8.78 9.44 -5.81
CA TRP A 77 10.03 8.96 -5.23
C TRP A 77 11.27 9.49 -5.98
N LEU A 78 11.14 9.89 -7.26
CA LEU A 78 12.18 10.60 -8.01
C LEU A 78 11.93 12.12 -8.05
N PRO A 79 12.97 12.96 -7.88
CA PRO A 79 12.78 14.41 -7.77
C PRO A 79 12.49 15.12 -9.10
N ARG A 80 12.92 14.57 -10.24
CA ARG A 80 12.69 15.20 -11.56
C ARG A 80 11.28 14.97 -12.07
N ASP A 81 10.70 13.83 -11.72
CA ASP A 81 9.42 13.33 -12.25
C ASP A 81 8.48 12.98 -11.08
N LYS A 82 8.32 13.92 -10.13
CA LYS A 82 7.58 13.66 -8.88
C LYS A 82 6.12 13.26 -9.11
N GLU A 83 5.50 13.78 -10.17
CA GLU A 83 4.10 13.47 -10.47
C GLU A 83 3.94 12.17 -11.25
N GLU A 84 5.03 11.65 -11.80
CA GLU A 84 5.00 10.53 -12.74
C GLU A 84 5.69 9.27 -12.19
N THR A 85 6.02 9.25 -10.90
CA THR A 85 6.73 8.14 -10.29
C THR A 85 6.03 7.64 -9.05
N ALA A 86 6.09 6.33 -8.81
CA ALA A 86 5.61 5.74 -7.56
C ALA A 86 6.47 4.55 -7.14
N ALA A 87 6.47 4.28 -5.84
CA ALA A 87 6.98 3.05 -5.26
C ALA A 87 5.89 2.44 -4.39
N PHE A 88 5.73 1.11 -4.40
CA PHE A 88 4.75 0.46 -3.54
C PHE A 88 5.10 -0.98 -3.20
N TRP A 89 4.65 -1.42 -2.04
CA TRP A 89 4.72 -2.81 -1.61
C TRP A 89 3.50 -3.60 -2.10
N CYS A 90 3.75 -4.80 -2.62
CA CYS A 90 2.72 -5.80 -2.86
C CYS A 90 3.12 -7.18 -2.31
N HIS A 91 2.13 -8.03 -2.07
CA HIS A 91 2.29 -9.41 -1.61
C HIS A 91 2.02 -10.40 -2.73
N ARG A 92 2.83 -11.45 -2.83
CA ARG A 92 2.75 -12.51 -3.84
C ARG A 92 2.84 -13.88 -3.16
N ASP A 93 2.43 -14.91 -3.88
CA ASP A 93 2.49 -16.29 -3.43
C ASP A 93 3.91 -16.85 -3.60
N ASP A 94 4.84 -16.38 -2.75
CA ASP A 94 6.24 -16.81 -2.70
C ASP A 94 6.62 -17.09 -1.24
N GLU A 95 6.99 -18.34 -0.93
CA GLU A 95 7.27 -18.77 0.45
C GLU A 95 8.47 -18.06 1.09
N ASN A 96 9.47 -17.67 0.30
CA ASN A 96 10.73 -17.14 0.81
C ASN A 96 10.79 -15.62 0.75
N LYS A 97 10.16 -15.03 -0.25
CA LYS A 97 10.13 -13.59 -0.52
C LYS A 97 8.71 -13.16 -0.89
N PRO A 98 7.76 -13.23 0.05
CA PRO A 98 6.35 -12.96 -0.20
C PRO A 98 6.08 -11.49 -0.54
N TYR A 99 7.02 -10.58 -0.29
CA TYR A 99 6.84 -9.16 -0.54
C TYR A 99 7.68 -8.69 -1.74
N LEU A 100 7.12 -7.75 -2.49
CA LEU A 100 7.76 -7.14 -3.64
C LEU A 100 7.60 -5.62 -3.54
N LEU A 101 8.72 -4.90 -3.47
CA LEU A 101 8.74 -3.45 -3.65
C LEU A 101 8.84 -3.17 -5.14
N VAL A 102 7.87 -2.42 -5.66
CA VAL A 102 7.72 -2.13 -7.08
C VAL A 102 7.98 -0.65 -7.31
N PHE A 103 8.79 -0.33 -8.30
CA PHE A 103 9.08 1.04 -8.72
C PHE A 103 8.50 1.29 -10.10
N VAL A 104 7.72 2.36 -10.22
CA VAL A 104 6.99 2.75 -11.41
C VAL A 104 7.40 4.16 -11.83
N GLU A 105 7.53 4.36 -13.13
CA GLU A 105 7.75 5.66 -13.78
C GLU A 105 6.74 5.85 -14.92
N GLY A 106 6.55 7.08 -15.38
CA GLY A 106 5.56 7.41 -16.42
C GLY A 106 4.11 7.26 -15.97
N LEU A 107 3.84 7.40 -14.66
CA LEU A 107 2.47 7.54 -14.16
C LEU A 107 1.88 8.90 -14.57
N GLY A 108 0.57 8.95 -14.79
CA GLY A 108 -0.11 10.21 -15.13
C GLY A 108 -0.27 10.43 -16.65
N SER A 109 -0.84 11.59 -17.02
CA SER A 109 -1.10 11.99 -18.42
C SER A 109 -1.85 10.95 -19.29
N GLY A 110 -2.64 10.06 -18.67
CA GLY A 110 -3.34 8.98 -19.37
C GLY A 110 -2.47 7.78 -19.76
N GLN A 111 -1.24 7.70 -19.24
CA GLN A 111 -0.37 6.54 -19.37
C GLN A 111 -0.55 5.58 -18.19
N GLU A 112 -0.37 4.28 -18.44
CA GLU A 112 -0.58 3.21 -17.45
C GLU A 112 0.59 3.03 -16.46
N GLY A 113 1.64 3.87 -16.56
CA GLY A 113 2.88 3.67 -15.82
C GLY A 113 3.66 2.46 -16.34
N SER A 114 4.97 2.47 -16.15
CA SER A 114 5.86 1.37 -16.48
C SER A 114 6.66 0.96 -15.26
N VAL A 115 6.67 -0.34 -14.96
CA VAL A 115 7.52 -0.90 -13.92
C VAL A 115 8.97 -0.81 -14.38
N THR A 116 9.79 -0.03 -13.66
CA THR A 116 11.20 0.17 -14.03
C THR A 116 12.15 -0.70 -13.23
N SER A 117 11.71 -1.19 -12.07
CA SER A 117 12.42 -2.20 -11.30
C SER A 117 11.56 -2.79 -10.19
N THR A 118 11.99 -3.93 -9.64
CA THR A 118 11.36 -4.56 -8.48
C THR A 118 12.43 -5.07 -7.51
N LEU A 119 12.06 -5.18 -6.24
CA LEU A 119 12.92 -5.71 -5.18
C LEU A 119 12.13 -6.73 -4.34
N ALA A 120 12.54 -8.00 -4.40
CA ALA A 120 11.91 -9.06 -3.63
C ALA A 120 12.43 -9.09 -2.19
N TRP A 121 11.51 -9.19 -1.23
CA TRP A 121 11.79 -9.06 0.19
C TRP A 121 11.10 -10.14 1.03
N SER A 122 11.74 -10.55 2.11
CA SER A 122 11.29 -11.63 2.99
C SER A 122 10.51 -11.11 4.20
N ASP A 123 10.93 -9.98 4.76
CA ASP A 123 10.36 -9.44 5.97
C ASP A 123 9.11 -8.63 5.69
N TYR A 124 8.22 -8.54 6.68
CA TYR A 124 6.99 -7.77 6.55
C TYR A 124 7.31 -6.28 6.30
N PRO A 125 6.72 -5.66 5.27
CA PRO A 125 7.11 -4.31 4.87
C PRO A 125 6.58 -3.24 5.83
N GLY A 126 7.39 -2.20 6.01
CA GLY A 126 7.03 -0.94 6.63
C GLY A 126 6.31 0.03 5.69
N GLY A 127 5.94 1.18 6.24
CA GLY A 127 5.38 2.29 5.47
C GLY A 127 6.45 3.03 4.68
N LEU A 128 6.07 3.56 3.52
CA LEU A 128 6.97 4.22 2.58
C LEU A 128 6.87 5.74 2.66
N SER A 129 8.04 6.39 2.68
CA SER A 129 8.19 7.84 2.64
C SER A 129 9.50 8.22 1.94
N LEU A 130 9.76 9.52 1.75
CA LEU A 130 11.09 9.99 1.35
C LEU A 130 11.92 10.25 2.59
N PHE A 131 13.17 9.80 2.58
CA PHE A 131 14.09 10.09 3.68
C PHE A 131 14.25 11.59 3.85
N ASP A 132 14.11 12.05 5.09
CA ASP A 132 14.32 13.44 5.45
C ASP A 132 15.21 13.50 6.70
N ILE A 133 16.47 13.93 6.49
CA ILE A 133 17.45 13.95 7.57
C ILE A 133 17.08 14.93 8.68
N GLU A 134 16.26 15.96 8.41
CA GLU A 134 15.82 16.88 9.47
C GLU A 134 15.02 16.17 10.55
N ASN A 135 14.38 15.05 10.19
CA ASN A 135 13.59 14.22 11.11
C ASN A 135 14.42 13.13 11.81
N VAL A 136 15.72 13.00 11.49
CA VAL A 136 16.61 12.00 12.09
C VAL A 136 17.63 12.67 13.01
N VAL A 137 17.38 12.57 14.31
CA VAL A 137 18.29 13.09 15.34
C VAL A 137 19.47 12.13 15.48
N GLY A 138 20.68 12.59 15.09
CA GLY A 138 21.92 11.89 15.46
C GLY A 138 22.53 11.00 14.37
N TRP A 139 22.23 11.24 13.09
CA TRP A 139 23.02 10.66 12.01
C TRP A 139 24.39 11.33 11.89
N TYR A 140 25.43 10.57 12.25
CA TYR A 140 26.84 10.91 12.05
C TYR A 140 27.39 9.98 10.98
N ASP A 141 28.23 10.50 10.09
CA ASP A 141 28.98 9.63 9.18
C ASP A 141 29.98 8.76 9.95
N SER A 142 30.61 7.82 9.24
CA SER A 142 31.65 6.95 9.82
C SER A 142 32.86 7.71 10.41
N GLU A 143 33.01 9.01 10.11
CA GLU A 143 34.05 9.90 10.64
C GLU A 143 33.56 10.73 11.85
N GLY A 144 32.29 10.56 12.26
CA GLY A 144 31.69 11.27 13.39
C GLY A 144 31.21 12.68 13.06
N ALA A 145 31.15 13.06 11.78
CA ALA A 145 30.61 14.35 11.37
C ALA A 145 29.09 14.28 11.28
N ARG A 146 28.42 15.26 11.90
CA ARG A 146 26.97 15.40 11.82
C ARG A 146 26.59 15.74 10.39
N LEU A 147 25.73 14.94 9.76
CA LEU A 147 25.20 15.23 8.45
C LEU A 147 24.16 16.36 8.59
N THR A 148 24.56 17.59 8.28
CA THR A 148 23.75 18.80 8.50
C THR A 148 23.02 19.30 7.26
N ASN A 149 23.19 18.65 6.10
CA ASN A 149 22.72 19.16 4.81
C ASN A 149 22.34 18.06 3.80
N SER A 150 22.04 16.84 4.26
CA SER A 150 22.11 15.68 3.38
C SER A 150 20.81 15.43 2.62
N GLU A 151 20.62 16.16 1.52
CA GLU A 151 19.93 15.59 0.35
C GLU A 151 20.74 14.41 -0.23
N ARG A 152 22.03 14.33 0.10
CA ARG A 152 22.99 13.36 -0.45
C ARG A 152 23.69 12.58 0.65
N LEU A 153 23.50 11.27 0.66
CA LEU A 153 24.16 10.33 1.59
C LEU A 153 25.33 9.62 0.93
N PRO A 154 26.41 9.26 1.65
CA PRO A 154 27.51 8.50 1.07
C PRO A 154 27.04 7.09 0.69
N LEU A 155 27.29 6.67 -0.55
CA LEU A 155 26.91 5.32 -0.98
C LEU A 155 27.74 4.22 -0.28
N SER A 156 28.85 4.58 0.35
CA SER A 156 29.64 3.66 1.18
C SER A 156 28.94 3.20 2.45
N GLU A 157 27.93 3.92 2.91
CA GLU A 157 27.11 3.53 4.08
C GLU A 157 26.05 2.49 3.72
N PHE A 158 25.81 2.28 2.43
CA PHE A 158 24.83 1.32 1.92
C PHE A 158 25.47 -0.01 1.55
N TYR A 159 24.65 -1.04 1.42
CA TYR A 159 25.01 -2.36 0.95
C TYR A 159 24.17 -2.73 -0.26
N TYR A 160 24.75 -3.40 -1.24
CA TYR A 160 23.98 -3.93 -2.36
C TYR A 160 23.04 -5.04 -1.88
N VAL A 161 21.76 -4.98 -2.28
CA VAL A 161 20.74 -5.94 -1.83
C VAL A 161 21.06 -7.37 -2.26
N ASP A 162 21.62 -7.53 -3.47
CA ASP A 162 21.92 -8.82 -4.10
C ASP A 162 23.11 -9.56 -3.47
N THR A 163 24.14 -8.83 -3.08
CA THR A 163 25.47 -9.37 -2.74
C THR A 163 25.87 -9.05 -1.30
N ARG A 164 25.14 -8.15 -0.64
CA ARG A 164 25.45 -7.58 0.68
C ARG A 164 26.87 -6.98 0.76
N LYS A 165 27.47 -6.65 -0.39
CA LYS A 165 28.75 -5.93 -0.45
C LYS A 165 28.53 -4.44 -0.20
N PRO A 166 29.47 -3.73 0.44
CA PRO A 166 29.38 -2.28 0.59
C PRO A 166 29.22 -1.57 -0.76
N GLY A 167 28.51 -0.45 -0.76
CA GLY A 167 28.35 0.42 -1.90
C GLY A 167 29.67 1.15 -2.27
N PRO A 168 29.66 1.87 -3.39
CA PRO A 168 30.86 2.50 -3.92
C PRO A 168 31.37 3.64 -3.01
N LYS A 169 32.68 3.64 -2.75
CA LYS A 169 33.36 4.71 -2.01
C LYS A 169 33.46 5.98 -2.85
N GLY A 170 33.41 7.14 -2.20
CA GLY A 170 33.59 8.46 -2.84
C GLY A 170 32.42 8.92 -3.72
N ARG A 171 31.29 8.21 -3.70
CA ARG A 171 30.05 8.59 -4.37
C ARG A 171 28.96 8.86 -3.34
N THR A 172 28.01 9.72 -3.70
CA THR A 172 26.85 10.04 -2.88
C THR A 172 25.56 9.81 -3.65
N THR A 173 24.44 9.73 -2.94
CA THR A 173 23.11 9.70 -3.56
C THR A 173 22.87 11.00 -4.32
N GLU A 174 22.22 10.93 -5.48
CA GLU A 174 21.86 12.10 -6.28
C GLU A 174 20.54 12.74 -5.81
N TYR A 175 19.72 11.94 -5.14
CA TYR A 175 18.41 12.29 -4.61
C TYR A 175 18.16 11.59 -3.28
N ARG A 176 17.10 12.01 -2.58
CA ARG A 176 16.70 11.43 -1.30
C ARG A 176 16.33 9.95 -1.48
N PRO A 177 16.92 9.03 -0.70
CA PRO A 177 16.51 7.63 -0.73
C PRO A 177 15.04 7.45 -0.41
N LEU A 178 14.47 6.37 -0.93
CA LEU A 178 13.18 5.88 -0.46
C LEU A 178 13.40 5.38 0.98
N GLN A 179 12.54 5.80 1.89
CA GLN A 179 12.51 5.35 3.26
C GLN A 179 11.39 4.34 3.45
N GLU A 180 11.71 3.24 4.10
CA GLU A 180 10.77 2.34 4.75
C GLU A 180 10.91 2.52 6.26
N SER A 181 9.79 2.61 6.98
CA SER A 181 9.79 2.70 8.44
C SER A 181 8.82 1.70 9.06
N TYR A 182 9.28 0.95 10.06
CA TYR A 182 8.46 0.11 10.90
C TYR A 182 9.04 -0.04 12.31
N ASP A 183 8.23 0.25 13.33
CA ASP A 183 8.58 0.02 14.75
C ASP A 183 9.93 0.65 15.16
N GLY A 184 10.20 1.86 14.67
CA GLY A 184 11.45 2.59 14.91
C GLY A 184 12.61 2.18 13.99
N ILE A 185 12.51 1.04 13.30
CA ILE A 185 13.52 0.64 12.31
C ILE A 185 13.28 1.40 11.02
N ILE A 186 14.31 2.09 10.55
CA ILE A 186 14.35 2.77 9.26
C ILE A 186 15.22 1.96 8.31
N THR A 187 14.71 1.70 7.11
CA THR A 187 15.50 1.16 5.99
C THR A 187 15.45 2.14 4.83
N LEU A 188 16.62 2.50 4.30
CA LEU A 188 16.73 3.36 3.13
C LEU A 188 17.06 2.52 1.91
N TYR A 189 16.37 2.76 0.81
CA TYR A 189 16.62 2.15 -0.49
C TYR A 189 17.08 3.20 -1.49
N TYR A 190 18.13 2.90 -2.23
CA TYR A 190 18.66 3.77 -3.27
C TYR A 190 19.06 2.97 -4.52
N ARG A 191 18.74 3.50 -5.70
CA ARG A 191 19.10 2.87 -6.98
C ARG A 191 20.42 3.44 -7.49
N ASP A 192 21.43 2.58 -7.63
CA ASP A 192 22.73 2.89 -8.24
C ASP A 192 22.85 2.18 -9.59
N GLY A 193 22.47 2.86 -10.67
CA GLY A 193 22.33 2.26 -12.00
C GLY A 193 21.23 1.20 -12.02
N ASP A 194 21.58 -0.05 -12.31
CA ASP A 194 20.65 -1.18 -12.33
C ASP A 194 20.62 -1.98 -11.02
N ARG A 195 21.31 -1.50 -9.99
CA ARG A 195 21.46 -2.22 -8.72
C ARG A 195 20.86 -1.44 -7.57
N TRP A 196 20.23 -2.17 -6.65
CA TRP A 196 19.66 -1.61 -5.45
C TRP A 196 20.64 -1.69 -4.28
N LEU A 197 20.73 -0.58 -3.58
CA LEU A 197 21.46 -0.38 -2.34
C LEU A 197 20.45 -0.23 -1.19
N PHE A 198 20.79 -0.74 0.00
CA PHE A 198 20.01 -0.54 1.21
C PHE A 198 20.91 -0.26 2.43
N VAL A 199 20.37 0.43 3.43
CA VAL A 199 20.95 0.54 4.78
C VAL A 199 19.80 0.57 5.79
N SER A 200 19.98 -0.09 6.94
CA SER A 200 18.97 -0.15 8.00
C SER A 200 19.56 0.30 9.33
N PHE A 201 18.78 1.01 10.13
CA PHE A 201 19.18 1.58 11.42
C PHE A 201 17.97 1.82 12.33
N ASP A 202 18.22 1.97 13.62
CA ASP A 202 17.27 2.29 14.68
C ASP A 202 17.27 3.78 15.09
#